data_AF-A0A432YEU7-F1
#
_entry.id   AF-A0A432YEU7-F1
#
_cell.length_a   1.000
_cell.length_b   1.000
_cell.length_c   1.000
_cell.angle_alpha   90.00
_cell.angle_beta   90.00
_cell.angle_gamma   90.00
#
_symmetry.space_group_name_H-M   'P 1'
#
loop_
_entity.id
_entity.type
_entity.pdbx_description
1 polymer ?
#
loop_
_entity_poly.entity_id
_entity_poly.type
_entity_poly.pdbx_seq_one_letter_code
_entity_poly.pdbx_strand_id
1 'polypeptide(L)' 'MLITPFLFLLLSGVITALIAQFRKLGAFKWFFVGLLLPFASILIALFWPAPRSENFGGH' A
#
# COMPACT_ATOMS: atom_id res chain seq x y z
N MET A 1 13.45 1.50 17.73
CA MET A 1 12.07 1.39 17.21
C MET A 1 11.91 1.82 15.73
N LEU A 2 12.98 1.97 14.94
CA LEU A 2 12.87 2.33 13.51
C LEU A 2 12.90 1.12 12.57
N ILE A 3 13.36 -0.05 13.00
CA ILE A 3 13.54 -1.23 12.14
C ILE A 3 12.21 -1.76 11.58
N THR A 4 11.15 -1.76 12.38
CA THR A 4 9.85 -2.33 12.02
C THR A 4 9.25 -1.72 10.75
N PRO A 5 9.09 -0.38 10.60
CA PRO A 5 8.54 0.19 9.39
C PRO A 5 9.40 -0.04 8.15
N PHE A 6 10.74 -0.08 8.27
CA PHE A 6 11.61 -0.40 7.16
C PHE A 6 11.43 -1.84 6.67
N LEU A 7 11.25 -2.81 7.58
CA LEU A 7 10.99 -4.20 7.21
C LEU A 7 9.66 -4.35 6.44
N PHE A 8 8.60 -3.66 6.84
CA PHE A 8 7.32 -3.68 6.13
C PHE A 8 7.44 -3.11 4.70
N LEU A 9 8.18 -2.01 4.52
CA LEU A 9 8.44 -1.42 3.21
C LEU A 9 9.23 -2.38 2.31
N LEU A 10 10.29 -2.99 2.85
CA LEU A 10 11.14 -3.94 2.13
C LEU A 10 10.35 -5.19 1.74
N LEU A 11 9.57 -5.76 2.66
CA LEU A 11 8.69 -6.91 2.37
C LEU A 11 7.67 -6.58 1.28
N SER A 12 7.06 -5.40 1.34
CA SER A 12 6.10 -4.97 0.31
C SER A 12 6.75 -4.92 -1.08
N GLY A 13 7.92 -4.28 -1.20
CA GLY A 13 8.69 -4.24 -2.44
C GLY A 13 9.10 -5.64 -2.94
N VAL A 14 9.59 -6.51 -2.04
CA VAL A 14 10.01 -7.87 -2.37
C VAL A 14 8.84 -8.71 -2.91
N ILE A 15 7.67 -8.66 -2.26
CA ILE A 15 6.47 -9.38 -2.70
C ILE A 15 6.04 -8.89 -4.09
N THR A 16 5.99 -7.58 -4.32
CA THR A 16 5.63 -7.02 -5.64
C THR A 16 6.64 -7.41 -6.72
N ALA A 17 7.94 -7.40 -6.41
CA ALA A 17 8.99 -7.83 -7.33
C ALA A 17 8.89 -9.32 -7.69
N LEU A 18 8.61 -10.18 -6.70
CA LEU A 18 8.35 -11.61 -6.92
C LEU A 18 7.16 -11.82 -7.85
N ILE A 19 6.03 -11.16 -7.59
CA ILE A 19 4.83 -11.26 -8.44
C ILE A 19 5.14 -10.80 -9.88
N ALA A 20 5.89 -9.72 -10.04
CA ALA A 20 6.30 -9.23 -11.36
C ALA A 20 7.23 -10.20 -12.09
N GLN A 21 8.17 -10.82 -11.35
CA GLN A 21 9.08 -11.84 -11.88
C GLN A 21 8.30 -13.04 -12.43
N PHE A 22 7.29 -13.53 -11.71
CA PHE A 22 6.41 -14.60 -12.19
C PHE A 22 5.66 -14.24 -13.48
N ARG A 23 5.38 -12.95 -13.69
CA ARG A 23 4.72 -12.45 -14.90
C ARG A 23 5.68 -12.09 -16.03
N LYS A 24 6.98 -12.41 -15.90
CA LYS A 24 8.05 -12.01 -16.84
C LYS A 24 8.13 -10.48 -17.06
N LEU A 25 7.61 -9.70 -16.11
CA LEU A 25 7.74 -8.26 -16.09
C LEU A 25 9.06 -7.91 -15.38
N GLY A 26 9.69 -6.79 -15.74
CA GLY A 26 10.98 -6.41 -15.16
C GLY A 26 10.91 -6.22 -13.65
N ALA A 27 11.29 -7.25 -12.88
CA ALA A 27 11.13 -7.33 -11.43
C ALA A 27 11.73 -6.12 -10.69
N PHE A 28 12.87 -5.61 -11.18
CA PHE A 28 13.54 -4.45 -10.60
C PHE A 28 12.68 -3.18 -10.67
N LYS A 29 11.95 -2.94 -11.78
CA LYS A 29 11.06 -1.79 -11.91
C LYS A 29 9.88 -1.89 -10.94
N TRP A 30 9.35 -3.10 -10.77
CA TRP A 30 8.19 -3.37 -9.93
C TRP A 30 8.50 -3.41 -8.43
N PHE A 31 9.76 -3.66 -8.05
CA PHE A 31 10.23 -3.51 -6.66
C PHE A 31 9.98 -2.09 -6.14
N PHE A 32 10.37 -1.06 -6.90
CA PHE A 32 10.17 0.35 -6.52
C PHE A 32 8.69 0.73 -6.48
N VAL A 33 7.88 0.16 -7.39
CA VAL A 33 6.41 0.34 -7.36
C VAL A 33 5.83 -0.25 -6.08
N GLY A 34 6.27 -1.44 -5.68
CA GLY A 34 5.87 -2.05 -4.40
C GLY A 34 6.29 -1.21 -3.19
N LEU A 35 7.45 -0.55 -3.24
CA LEU A 35 7.91 0.34 -2.18
C LEU A 35 7.02 1.60 -2.02
N LEU A 36 6.44 2.09 -3.13
CA LEU A 36 5.53 3.24 -3.15
C LEU A 36 4.10 2.89 -2.73
N LEU A 37 3.72 1.61 -2.81
CA LEU A 37 2.37 1.12 -2.54
C LEU A 37 1.82 1.51 -1.14
N PRO A 38 2.56 1.35 -0.01
CA PRO A 38 2.06 1.77 1.29
C PRO A 38 1.82 3.28 1.40
N PHE A 39 2.61 4.11 0.70
CA PHE A 39 2.36 5.55 0.66
C PHE A 39 1.07 5.87 -0.09
N ALA A 40 0.83 5.20 -1.22
CA ALA A 40 -0.43 5.34 -1.95
C ALA A 40 -1.63 4.93 -1.08
N SER A 41 -1.53 3.83 -0.32
CA SER A 41 -2.58 3.41 0.62
C SER A 41 -2.85 4.45 1.71
N ILE A 42 -1.82 5.11 2.24
CA ILE A 42 -1.99 6.19 3.23
C ILE A 42 -2.69 7.39 2.60
N LEU A 43 -2.27 7.82 1.41
CA LEU A 43 -2.92 8.92 0.69
C LEU A 43 -4.39 8.61 0.42
N ILE A 44 -4.70 7.40 -0.04
CA ILE A 44 -6.07 6.95 -0.22
C ILE A 44 -6.82 7.02 1.11
N ALA A 45 -6.28 6.49 2.21
CA ALA A 45 -6.94 6.54 3.51
C ALA A 45 -7.21 7.98 4.01
N LEU A 46 -6.31 8.92 3.72
CA LEU A 46 -6.45 10.33 4.12
C LEU A 46 -7.46 11.09 3.26
N PHE A 47 -7.49 10.82 1.95
CA PHE A 47 -8.39 11.47 1.02
C PHE A 47 -9.71 10.72 0.81
N TRP A 48 -9.82 9.48 1.33
CA TRP A 48 -11.05 8.71 1.26
C TRP A 48 -12.13 9.47 2.03
N PRO A 49 -13.22 9.87 1.36
CA PRO A 49 -14.29 10.56 2.05
C PRO A 49 -14.78 9.66 3.17
N ALA A 50 -14.71 10.17 4.41
CA ALA A 50 -15.28 9.46 5.55
C ALA A 50 -16.75 9.16 5.18
N PRO A 51 -17.21 7.91 5.32
CA PRO A 51 -18.61 7.58 5.07
C PRO A 51 -19.42 8.56 5.91
N ARG A 52 -20.23 9.38 5.23
CA ARG A 52 -21.12 10.34 5.89
C ARG A 52 -21.99 9.50 6.80
N SER A 53 -21.69 9.54 8.10
CA SER A 53 -22.60 9.07 9.14
C SER A 53 -23.79 10.00 9.06
N GLU A 54 -24.73 9.67 8.18
CA GLU A 54 -26.08 10.17 8.30
C GLU A 54 -26.53 9.73 9.69
N ASN A 55 -26.85 10.72 10.52
CA ASN A 55 -27.41 10.52 11.84
C ASN A 55 -28.63 9.60 11.73
N PHE A 56 -28.45 8.30 11.95
CA PHE A 56 -29.53 7.38 12.28
C PHE A 56 -29.94 7.62 13.74
N GLY A 57 -30.38 8.85 14.00
CA GLY A 57 -30.91 9.34 15.27
C GLY A 57 -32.32 9.89 15.09
N GLY A 58 -33.14 9.22 14.29
CA GLY A 58 -34.52 9.63 14.04
C GLY A 58 -35.34 8.49 13.49
N HIS A 59 -35.75 7.57 14.37
CA HIS A 59 -37.11 7.04 14.50
C HIS A 59 -37.16 6.06 15.68
#